data_AF-A0A934LT11-F1
#
_entry.id   AF-A0A934LT11-F1
#
_cell.length_a   1.000
_cell.length_b   1.000
_cell.length_c   1.000
_cell.angle_alpha   90.00
_cell.angle_beta   90.00
_cell.angle_gamma   90.00
#
_symmetry.space_group_name_H-M   'P 1'
#
loop_
_entity.id
_entity.type
_entity.pdbx_description
1 polymer ?
#
loop_
_entity_poly.entity_id
_entity_poly.type
_entity_poly.pdbx_seq_one_letter_code
_entity_poly.pdbx_strand_id
1 'polypeptide(L)'
;MAHRASNHTSTDTNYPQYEWSLDTAGHPVHITQAQPHDVFVCPVCKGRMIAKLGEIKQHHFAHESLKICTPESVTAAAAGLWLADQLRDCLNTRRSVTLSWNCPLCQQPHTTDLMHGVTNIKCQIEDQENFFDVVLLGSNGKIVTVMLFRKPSDKLVAWSVEHSAALIVVDIGRRHTAHFDLAEILKGASFYGGPCETQRTAAEQGVITDLDTLRDTLVRMVSYPPYRICGTLDNLGTLSNVLTLADQKLWMPPILWRRAIGGLHHTISPTLQITSQEWKQPDGGTIALYYVIAGLTAAVAVRRFPPGEMPYARLDTAAFRSDRVTAATVARSFVEL
;
A
#
# COMPACT_ATOMS: atom_id res chain seq x y z
N MET A 1 45.58 55.74 -11.02
CA MET A 1 46.25 54.61 -10.34
C MET A 1 45.16 53.66 -9.90
N ALA A 2 45.21 52.43 -10.41
CA ALA A 2 44.06 51.54 -10.53
C ALA A 2 43.75 50.76 -9.26
N HIS A 3 42.46 50.69 -8.95
CA HIS A 3 41.83 49.73 -8.05
C HIS A 3 42.17 48.30 -8.49
N ARG A 4 42.78 47.51 -7.60
CA ARG A 4 42.83 46.04 -7.73
C ARG A 4 41.68 45.47 -6.92
N ALA A 5 40.56 45.25 -7.60
CA ALA A 5 39.47 44.43 -7.09
C ALA A 5 40.01 42.99 -6.95
N SER A 6 40.05 42.49 -5.72
CA SER A 6 40.20 41.07 -5.44
C SER A 6 38.93 40.37 -5.92
N ASN A 7 39.01 39.77 -7.11
CA ASN A 7 38.00 38.87 -7.62
C ASN A 7 37.88 37.65 -6.68
N HIS A 8 36.91 37.70 -5.77
CA HIS A 8 36.31 36.48 -5.23
C HIS A 8 35.46 35.88 -6.36
N THR A 9 36.10 35.02 -7.15
CA THR A 9 35.38 34.05 -7.99
C THR A 9 34.74 33.02 -7.07
N SER A 10 33.53 33.36 -6.62
CA SER A 10 32.52 32.38 -6.21
C SER A 10 32.29 31.45 -7.39
N THR A 11 32.94 30.29 -7.35
CA THR A 11 32.61 29.13 -8.17
C THR A 11 31.84 28.17 -7.27
N ASP A 12 30.66 28.59 -6.81
CA ASP A 12 29.67 27.67 -6.25
C ASP A 12 29.01 26.94 -7.43
N THR A 13 29.80 26.08 -8.05
CA THR A 13 29.27 24.99 -8.88
C THR A 13 28.43 24.12 -7.95
N ASN A 14 27.13 24.10 -8.23
CA ASN A 14 26.06 23.45 -7.49
C ASN A 14 26.21 21.92 -7.53
N TYR A 15 27.30 21.39 -6.97
CA TYR A 15 27.54 19.96 -6.90
C TYR A 15 26.63 19.36 -5.83
N PRO A 16 25.95 18.23 -6.13
CA PRO A 16 25.13 17.54 -5.16
C PRO A 16 25.96 17.17 -3.92
N GLN A 17 25.41 17.50 -2.75
CA GLN A 17 25.98 17.18 -1.45
C GLN A 17 25.31 15.92 -0.91
N TYR A 18 26.09 15.01 -0.34
CA TYR A 18 25.60 13.71 0.13
C TYR A 18 25.86 13.54 1.62
N GLU A 19 24.93 12.94 2.34
CA GLU A 19 25.10 12.65 3.78
C GLU A 19 25.65 11.24 4.03
N TRP A 20 25.58 10.36 3.03
CA TRP A 20 25.94 8.95 3.13
C TRP A 20 27.00 8.56 2.12
N SER A 21 27.86 7.63 2.53
CA SER A 21 28.82 6.93 1.68
C SER A 21 29.04 5.50 2.18
N LEU A 22 29.94 4.74 1.56
CA LEU A 22 30.40 3.45 2.08
C LEU A 22 31.87 3.54 2.49
N ASP A 23 32.24 2.85 3.56
CA ASP A 23 33.64 2.63 3.93
C ASP A 23 34.31 1.56 3.01
N THR A 24 35.55 1.23 3.32
CA THR A 24 36.32 0.20 2.58
C THR A 24 35.81 -1.22 2.78
N ALA A 25 35.06 -1.49 3.85
CA ALA A 25 34.40 -2.77 4.09
C ALA A 25 33.02 -2.84 3.40
N GLY A 26 32.54 -1.73 2.82
CA GLY A 26 31.24 -1.64 2.17
C GLY A 26 30.10 -1.28 3.11
N HIS A 27 30.38 -0.91 4.36
CA HIS A 27 29.36 -0.51 5.32
C HIS A 27 28.93 0.94 5.09
N PRO A 28 27.63 1.25 5.22
CA PRO A 28 27.14 2.62 5.17
C PRO A 28 27.69 3.49 6.29
N VAL A 29 28.24 4.65 5.92
CA VAL A 29 28.77 5.65 6.85
C VAL A 29 28.04 6.97 6.64
N HIS A 30 27.48 7.51 7.72
CA HIS A 30 26.94 8.86 7.73
C HIS A 30 28.07 9.87 7.86
N ILE A 31 27.93 11.06 7.27
CA ILE A 31 28.97 12.06 7.25
C ILE A 31 29.41 12.51 8.65
N THR A 32 28.52 12.47 9.64
CA THR A 32 28.87 12.82 11.04
C THR A 32 29.79 11.79 11.71
N GLN A 33 29.95 10.60 11.12
CA GLN A 33 30.83 9.53 11.60
C GLN A 33 32.14 9.46 10.81
N ALA A 34 32.23 10.15 9.66
CA ALA A 34 33.39 10.12 8.80
C ALA A 34 34.61 10.76 9.47
N GLN A 35 35.77 10.13 9.33
CA GLN A 35 37.05 10.72 9.72
C GLN A 35 37.78 11.33 8.53
N PRO A 36 38.60 12.37 8.74
CA PRO A 36 39.50 12.86 7.71
C PRO A 36 40.42 11.74 7.20
N HIS A 37 40.70 11.76 5.89
CA HIS A 37 41.60 10.82 5.19
C HIS A 37 41.13 9.38 5.02
N ASP A 38 39.96 9.01 5.56
CA ASP A 38 39.31 7.74 5.23
C ASP A 38 38.91 7.68 3.75
N VAL A 39 38.85 6.45 3.23
CA VAL A 39 38.44 6.18 1.84
C VAL A 39 36.95 5.87 1.82
N PHE A 40 36.21 6.68 1.07
CA PHE A 40 34.78 6.53 0.91
C PHE A 40 34.38 6.28 -0.55
N VAL A 41 33.33 5.50 -0.76
CA VAL A 41 32.80 5.21 -2.10
C VAL A 41 31.29 5.37 -2.16
N CYS A 42 30.81 5.88 -3.30
CA CYS A 42 29.39 6.08 -3.53
C CYS A 42 28.64 4.73 -3.57
N PRO A 43 27.56 4.55 -2.79
CA PRO A 43 26.82 3.29 -2.77
C PRO A 43 26.13 2.98 -4.11
N VAL A 44 25.89 4.01 -4.95
CA VAL A 44 25.27 3.89 -6.27
C VAL A 44 26.30 3.62 -7.35
N CYS A 45 27.17 4.59 -7.66
CA CYS A 45 28.09 4.48 -8.79
C CYS A 45 29.44 3.82 -8.46
N LYS A 46 29.69 3.50 -7.20
CA LYS A 46 30.96 2.97 -6.67
C LYS A 46 32.17 3.89 -6.88
N GLY A 47 31.94 5.13 -7.34
CA GLY A 47 32.99 6.15 -7.49
C GLY A 47 33.49 6.66 -6.14
N ARG A 48 34.77 7.07 -6.10
CA ARG A 48 35.40 7.63 -4.90
C ARG A 48 34.72 8.91 -4.45
N MET A 49 34.58 9.06 -3.14
CA MET A 49 34.01 10.23 -2.48
C MET A 49 34.98 10.78 -1.45
N ILE A 50 34.87 12.08 -1.20
CA ILE A 50 35.68 12.83 -0.23
C ILE A 50 34.74 13.38 0.83
N ALA A 51 35.02 13.12 2.11
CA ALA A 51 34.36 13.77 3.23
C ALA A 51 34.81 15.24 3.33
N LYS A 52 33.86 16.17 3.23
CA LYS A 52 34.08 17.62 3.40
C LYS A 52 33.64 18.00 4.82
N LEU A 53 34.61 18.01 5.74
CA LEU A 53 34.40 18.28 7.17
C LEU A 53 34.89 19.69 7.53
N GLY A 54 34.29 20.71 6.89
CA GLY A 54 34.67 22.11 7.11
C GLY A 54 33.96 22.73 8.31
N GLU A 55 34.58 23.72 8.96
CA GLU A 55 34.00 24.40 10.13
C GLU A 55 32.80 25.31 9.81
N ILE A 56 32.70 25.78 8.56
CA ILE A 56 31.70 26.78 8.13
C ILE A 56 30.59 26.16 7.27
N LYS A 57 30.94 25.21 6.38
CA LYS A 57 29.98 24.56 5.49
C LYS A 57 29.46 23.29 6.15
N GLN A 58 28.17 22.98 5.95
CA GLN A 58 27.58 21.72 6.41
C GLN A 58 28.42 20.53 5.93
N HIS A 59 28.69 19.60 6.84
CA HIS A 59 29.44 18.41 6.50
C HIS A 59 28.70 17.60 5.44
N HIS A 60 29.41 17.22 4.38
CA HIS A 60 28.86 16.35 3.33
C HIS A 60 29.98 15.54 2.67
N PHE A 61 29.61 14.44 2.02
CA PHE A 61 30.46 13.80 1.01
C PHE A 61 30.27 14.46 -0.35
N ALA A 62 31.32 14.45 -1.16
CA ALA A 62 31.30 14.87 -2.55
C ALA A 62 32.05 13.83 -3.41
N HIS A 63 31.62 13.63 -4.66
CA HIS A 63 32.39 12.78 -5.58
C HIS A 63 33.75 13.41 -5.92
N GLU A 64 34.79 12.58 -6.01
CA GLU A 64 36.13 13.01 -6.42
C GLU A 64 36.19 13.36 -7.91
N SER A 65 35.44 12.62 -8.74
CA SER A 65 35.26 12.86 -10.18
C SER A 65 33.84 13.33 -10.50
N LEU A 66 33.64 13.97 -11.65
CA LEU A 66 32.33 14.47 -12.08
C LEU A 66 31.35 13.31 -12.37
N LYS A 67 30.68 12.83 -11.32
CA LYS A 67 29.64 11.81 -11.34
C LYS A 67 28.37 12.42 -10.77
N ILE A 68 27.25 12.20 -11.45
CA ILE A 68 25.95 12.78 -11.08
C ILE A 68 25.07 11.65 -10.55
N CYS A 69 25.22 11.32 -9.27
CA CYS A 69 24.19 10.56 -8.54
C CYS A 69 23.28 11.54 -7.82
N THR A 70 21.98 11.28 -7.75
CA THR A 70 21.11 12.14 -6.93
C THR A 70 21.32 11.84 -5.44
N PRO A 71 21.21 12.84 -4.54
CA PRO A 71 21.29 12.60 -3.10
C PRO A 71 20.31 11.53 -2.62
N GLU A 72 19.09 11.50 -3.17
CA GLU A 72 18.06 10.54 -2.82
C GLU A 72 18.47 9.11 -3.18
N SER A 73 19.09 8.91 -4.34
CA SER A 73 19.58 7.60 -4.78
C SER A 73 20.70 7.09 -3.88
N VAL A 74 21.61 7.99 -3.47
CA VAL A 74 22.71 7.67 -2.55
C VAL A 74 22.18 7.28 -1.17
N THR A 75 21.25 8.05 -0.62
CA THR A 75 20.62 7.76 0.66
C THR A 75 19.83 6.46 0.63
N ALA A 76 19.02 6.21 -0.41
CA ALA A 76 18.28 4.96 -0.56
C ALA A 76 19.21 3.75 -0.67
N ALA A 77 20.28 3.85 -1.47
CA ALA A 77 21.24 2.77 -1.62
C ALA A 77 21.97 2.46 -0.29
N ALA A 78 22.39 3.50 0.45
CA ALA A 78 23.01 3.34 1.77
C ALA A 78 22.04 2.72 2.78
N ALA A 79 20.79 3.19 2.83
CA ALA A 79 19.76 2.67 3.72
C ALA A 79 19.45 1.18 3.43
N GLY A 80 19.43 0.78 2.16
CA GLY A 80 19.21 -0.61 1.76
C GLY A 80 20.31 -1.56 2.24
N LEU A 81 21.57 -1.11 2.13
CA LEU A 81 22.71 -1.85 2.65
C LEU A 81 22.66 -1.96 4.17
N TRP A 82 22.42 -0.85 4.86
CA TRP A 82 22.35 -0.82 6.32
C TRP A 82 21.24 -1.74 6.85
N LEU A 83 20.05 -1.66 6.25
CA LEU A 83 18.90 -2.47 6.63
C LEU A 83 19.19 -3.96 6.38
N ALA A 84 19.79 -4.31 5.25
CA ALA A 84 20.18 -5.67 4.96
C ALA A 84 21.18 -6.21 5.98
N ASP A 85 22.18 -5.43 6.39
CA ASP A 85 23.16 -5.84 7.40
C ASP A 85 22.51 -6.07 8.76
N GLN A 86 21.64 -5.16 9.21
CA GLN A 86 20.90 -5.36 10.47
C GLN A 86 20.00 -6.60 10.45
N LEU A 87 19.35 -6.89 9.32
CA LEU A 87 18.53 -8.08 9.19
C LEU A 87 19.39 -9.35 9.10
N ARG A 88 20.59 -9.30 8.49
CA ARG A 88 21.55 -10.41 8.51
C ARG A 88 22.04 -10.69 9.92
N ASP A 89 22.31 -9.66 10.72
CA ASP A 89 22.64 -9.82 12.13
C ASP A 89 21.51 -10.50 12.89
N CYS A 90 20.25 -10.09 12.66
CA CYS A 90 19.09 -10.79 13.22
C CYS A 90 19.03 -12.27 12.80
N LEU A 91 19.25 -12.56 11.52
CA LEU A 91 19.23 -13.91 10.97
C LEU A 91 20.34 -14.78 11.60
N ASN A 92 21.57 -14.26 11.66
CA ASN A 92 22.73 -14.96 12.21
C ASN A 92 22.60 -15.21 13.71
N THR A 93 22.01 -14.25 14.44
CA THR A 93 21.78 -14.36 15.89
C THR A 93 20.45 -15.03 16.25
N ARG A 94 19.65 -15.44 15.25
CA ARG A 94 18.30 -15.99 15.41
C ARG A 94 17.37 -15.09 16.24
N ARG A 95 17.54 -13.77 16.11
CA ARG A 95 16.69 -12.77 16.75
C ARG A 95 15.44 -12.54 15.90
N SER A 96 14.26 -12.76 16.48
CA SER A 96 12.98 -12.47 15.84
C SER A 96 12.80 -10.97 15.58
N VAL A 97 12.15 -10.61 14.48
CA VAL A 97 11.81 -9.22 14.15
C VAL A 97 10.30 -9.14 13.93
N THR A 98 9.58 -8.79 15.00
CA THR A 98 8.12 -8.73 14.97
C THR A 98 7.63 -7.44 14.31
N LEU A 99 6.80 -7.58 13.29
CA LEU A 99 6.09 -6.49 12.64
C LEU A 99 4.61 -6.56 12.96
N SER A 100 3.99 -5.41 13.18
CA SER A 100 2.55 -5.29 13.35
C SER A 100 1.99 -4.23 12.42
N TRP A 101 0.88 -4.55 11.75
CA TRP A 101 0.20 -3.62 10.83
C TRP A 101 -1.30 -3.82 10.86
N ASN A 102 -2.05 -2.79 10.51
CA ASN A 102 -3.48 -2.92 10.23
C ASN A 102 -3.62 -3.23 8.74
N CYS A 103 -4.18 -4.38 8.40
CA CYS A 103 -4.38 -4.73 7.00
C CYS A 103 -5.44 -3.80 6.39
N PRO A 104 -5.15 -3.08 5.29
CA PRO A 104 -6.11 -2.16 4.68
C PRO A 104 -7.35 -2.88 4.14
N LEU A 105 -7.22 -4.18 3.86
CA LEU A 105 -8.30 -5.01 3.32
C LEU A 105 -9.27 -5.50 4.41
N CYS A 106 -8.78 -6.23 5.42
CA CYS A 106 -9.65 -6.79 6.46
C CYS A 106 -9.86 -5.87 7.68
N GLN A 107 -9.07 -4.79 7.78
CA GLN A 107 -9.04 -3.84 8.90
C GLN A 107 -8.74 -4.45 10.27
N GLN A 108 -8.17 -5.66 10.30
CA GLN A 108 -7.69 -6.29 11.52
C GLN A 108 -6.21 -6.01 11.72
N PRO A 109 -5.75 -5.88 12.98
CA PRO A 109 -4.34 -5.89 13.29
C PRO A 109 -3.76 -7.28 12.99
N HIS A 110 -2.63 -7.29 12.31
CA HIS A 110 -1.84 -8.48 12.06
C HIS A 110 -0.47 -8.31 12.69
N THR A 111 0.14 -9.45 13.04
CA THR A 111 1.50 -9.52 13.53
C THR A 111 2.21 -10.68 12.84
N THR A 112 3.48 -10.47 12.45
CA THR A 112 4.32 -11.52 11.87
C THR A 112 5.76 -11.37 12.35
N ASP A 113 6.48 -12.49 12.48
CA ASP A 113 7.93 -12.46 12.56
C ASP A 113 8.51 -12.39 11.15
N LEU A 114 9.17 -11.28 10.84
CA LEU A 114 9.79 -11.02 9.54
C LEU A 114 10.91 -12.03 9.23
N MET A 115 11.56 -12.58 10.25
CA MET A 115 12.66 -13.54 10.08
C MET A 115 12.17 -14.98 9.89
N HIS A 116 10.86 -15.24 10.04
CA HIS A 116 10.31 -16.57 9.91
C HIS A 116 10.53 -17.15 8.51
N GLY A 117 11.20 -18.31 8.44
CA GLY A 117 11.47 -19.01 7.18
C GLY A 117 12.52 -18.35 6.28
N VAL A 118 13.18 -17.27 6.72
CA VAL A 118 14.25 -16.60 5.99
C VAL A 118 15.55 -17.38 6.13
N THR A 119 16.28 -17.53 5.03
CA THR A 119 17.58 -18.22 4.96
C THR A 119 18.68 -17.34 4.37
N ASN A 120 18.33 -16.29 3.62
CA ASN A 120 19.29 -15.39 3.02
C ASN A 120 18.68 -13.99 2.81
N ILE A 121 19.51 -12.95 2.82
CA ILE A 121 19.11 -11.55 2.67
C ILE A 121 20.01 -10.88 1.63
N LYS A 122 19.37 -10.33 0.59
CA LYS A 122 20.02 -9.57 -0.48
C LYS A 122 19.51 -8.13 -0.52
N CYS A 123 20.27 -7.23 -1.12
CA CYS A 123 19.92 -5.82 -1.29
C CYS A 123 20.17 -5.40 -2.73
N GLN A 124 19.42 -4.38 -3.19
CA GLN A 124 19.57 -3.78 -4.51
C GLN A 124 19.49 -4.82 -5.64
N ILE A 125 18.45 -5.65 -5.58
CA ILE A 125 18.21 -6.72 -6.56
C ILE A 125 17.33 -6.19 -7.68
N GLU A 126 17.78 -6.40 -8.91
CA GLU A 126 16.97 -6.25 -10.11
C GLU A 126 16.50 -7.63 -10.57
N ASP A 127 15.20 -7.78 -10.76
CA ASP A 127 14.57 -8.99 -11.26
C ASP A 127 13.60 -8.62 -12.38
N GLN A 128 14.02 -8.89 -13.62
CA GLN A 128 13.32 -8.50 -14.83
C GLN A 128 13.04 -6.99 -14.90
N GLU A 129 11.79 -6.57 -14.65
CA GLU A 129 11.36 -5.17 -14.64
C GLU A 129 11.24 -4.58 -13.22
N ASN A 130 11.50 -5.38 -12.19
CA ASN A 130 11.36 -4.98 -10.80
C ASN A 130 12.71 -4.68 -10.15
N PHE A 131 12.77 -3.61 -9.38
CA PHE A 131 13.92 -3.29 -8.54
C PHE A 131 13.50 -3.31 -7.07
N PHE A 132 14.20 -4.11 -6.29
CA PHE A 132 13.97 -4.31 -4.86
C PHE A 132 15.12 -3.74 -4.03
N ASP A 133 14.79 -2.91 -3.05
CA ASP A 133 15.80 -2.30 -2.18
C ASP A 133 16.40 -3.36 -1.23
N VAL A 134 15.55 -4.20 -0.62
CA VAL A 134 15.96 -5.37 0.19
C VAL A 134 15.05 -6.57 -0.11
N VAL A 135 15.63 -7.76 -0.21
CA VAL A 135 14.93 -9.02 -0.49
C VAL A 135 15.32 -10.06 0.55
N LEU A 136 14.31 -10.67 1.19
CA LEU A 136 14.45 -11.78 2.11
C LEU A 136 14.06 -13.06 1.36
N LEU A 137 14.96 -14.03 1.38
CA LEU A 137 14.85 -15.29 0.65
C LEU A 137 14.68 -16.45 1.63
N GLY A 138 13.74 -17.33 1.35
CA GLY A 138 13.53 -18.58 2.08
C GLY A 138 14.28 -19.73 1.45
N SER A 139 13.88 -20.95 1.81
CA SER A 139 14.44 -22.16 1.22
C SER A 139 14.32 -22.17 -0.31
N ASN A 140 15.32 -22.77 -0.97
CA ASN A 140 15.42 -22.84 -2.44
C ASN A 140 15.47 -21.48 -3.16
N GLY A 141 15.80 -20.40 -2.44
CA GLY A 141 15.88 -19.07 -3.03
C GLY A 141 14.54 -18.41 -3.31
N LYS A 142 13.43 -18.96 -2.80
CA LYS A 142 12.10 -18.34 -2.93
C LYS A 142 12.10 -16.97 -2.25
N ILE A 143 11.60 -15.95 -2.94
CA ILE A 143 11.37 -14.63 -2.32
C ILE A 143 10.21 -14.72 -1.33
N VAL A 144 10.47 -14.37 -0.07
CA VAL A 144 9.45 -14.38 1.00
C VAL A 144 8.99 -12.96 1.32
N THR A 145 9.91 -12.00 1.29
CA THR A 145 9.61 -10.58 1.52
C THR A 145 10.45 -9.73 0.59
N VAL A 146 9.83 -8.71 0.02
CA VAL A 146 10.48 -7.60 -0.66
C VAL A 146 10.21 -6.31 0.11
N MET A 147 11.24 -5.49 0.26
CA MET A 147 11.15 -4.17 0.87
C MET A 147 11.53 -3.09 -0.12
N LEU A 148 10.77 -2.00 -0.11
CA LEU A 148 10.97 -0.84 -0.96
C LEU A 148 11.07 0.44 -0.13
N PHE A 149 11.79 1.43 -0.64
CA PHE A 149 11.83 2.80 -0.11
C PHE A 149 10.92 3.78 -0.85
N ARG A 150 10.07 3.24 -1.71
CA ARG A 150 9.11 3.99 -2.53
C ARG A 150 7.79 3.23 -2.62
N LYS A 151 6.72 3.97 -2.93
CA LYS A 151 5.41 3.38 -3.20
C LYS A 151 5.52 2.38 -4.36
N PRO A 152 5.00 1.14 -4.23
CA PRO A 152 5.01 0.17 -5.32
C PRO A 152 4.04 0.56 -6.43
N SER A 153 4.31 0.08 -7.65
CA SER A 153 3.35 0.10 -8.75
C SER A 153 2.29 -0.99 -8.56
N ASP A 154 1.12 -0.85 -9.18
CA ASP A 154 0.05 -1.86 -9.11
C ASP A 154 0.50 -3.22 -9.67
N LYS A 155 1.36 -3.20 -10.70
CA LYS A 155 2.01 -4.41 -11.24
C LYS A 155 2.81 -5.16 -10.17
N LEU A 156 3.58 -4.43 -9.36
CA LEU A 156 4.40 -5.05 -8.32
C LEU A 156 3.57 -5.53 -7.13
N VAL A 157 2.47 -4.83 -6.81
CA VAL A 157 1.48 -5.32 -5.85
C VAL A 157 0.89 -6.65 -6.33
N ALA A 158 0.45 -6.73 -7.59
CA ALA A 158 -0.06 -7.96 -8.18
C ALA A 158 0.98 -9.10 -8.18
N TRP A 159 2.22 -8.80 -8.56
CA TRP A 159 3.33 -9.75 -8.50
C TRP A 159 3.54 -10.32 -7.09
N SER A 160 3.48 -9.47 -6.06
CA SER A 160 3.69 -9.91 -4.66
C SER A 160 2.63 -10.91 -4.21
N VAL A 161 1.39 -10.73 -4.67
CA VAL A 161 0.27 -11.62 -4.39
C VAL A 161 0.47 -12.97 -5.08
N GLU A 162 0.81 -12.96 -6.38
CA GLU A 162 1.07 -14.17 -7.17
C GLU A 162 2.20 -15.02 -6.56
N HIS A 163 3.27 -14.38 -6.09
CA HIS A 163 4.43 -15.06 -5.52
C HIS A 163 4.29 -15.39 -4.03
N SER A 164 3.16 -15.00 -3.41
CA SER A 164 2.94 -15.08 -1.96
C SER A 164 4.08 -14.44 -1.16
N ALA A 165 4.60 -13.32 -1.65
CA ALA A 165 5.67 -12.57 -1.02
C ALA A 165 5.08 -11.36 -0.27
N ALA A 166 5.58 -11.08 0.94
CA ALA A 166 5.26 -9.83 1.62
C ALA A 166 5.90 -8.65 0.88
N LEU A 167 5.12 -7.59 0.66
CA LEU A 167 5.57 -6.36 0.03
C LEU A 167 5.44 -5.21 1.04
N ILE A 168 6.59 -4.76 1.51
CA ILE A 168 6.71 -3.78 2.59
C ILE A 168 7.36 -2.51 2.05
N VAL A 169 6.78 -1.35 2.34
CA VAL A 169 7.41 -0.06 2.08
C VAL A 169 7.91 0.51 3.39
N VAL A 170 9.17 0.92 3.41
CA VAL A 170 9.84 1.52 4.55
C VAL A 170 10.10 2.99 4.23
N ASP A 171 9.59 3.90 5.06
CA ASP A 171 9.85 5.34 4.92
C ASP A 171 11.23 5.70 5.49
N ILE A 172 12.19 5.91 4.59
CA ILE A 172 13.53 6.40 4.91
C ILE A 172 13.65 7.92 4.78
N GLY A 173 12.68 8.58 4.16
CA GLY A 173 12.76 9.98 3.74
C GLY A 173 12.69 10.99 4.89
N ARG A 174 12.38 10.53 6.10
CA ARG A 174 12.31 11.38 7.31
C ARG A 174 13.57 11.32 8.18
N ARG A 175 14.62 10.60 7.77
CA ARG A 175 15.75 10.27 8.65
C ARG A 175 17.10 10.64 8.04
N HIS A 176 17.43 11.92 8.13
CA HIS A 176 18.79 12.46 7.95
C HIS A 176 19.68 12.20 9.19
N THR A 177 19.36 11.17 9.99
CA THR A 177 20.00 10.94 11.28
C THR A 177 21.11 9.90 11.13
N ALA A 178 22.24 10.16 11.77
CA ALA A 178 23.40 9.25 11.82
C ALA A 178 23.09 7.88 12.45
N HIS A 179 21.96 7.76 13.13
CA HIS A 179 21.50 6.55 13.76
C HIS A 179 20.24 6.06 13.07
N PHE A 180 20.39 4.92 12.43
CA PHE A 180 19.27 4.07 12.06
C PHE A 180 19.07 3.08 13.21
N ASP A 181 17.85 3.00 13.73
CA ASP A 181 17.41 1.93 14.63
C ASP A 181 16.41 1.07 13.86
N LEU A 182 16.64 -0.25 13.87
CA LEU A 182 15.87 -1.20 13.08
C LEU A 182 14.41 -1.18 13.50
N ALA A 183 14.15 -1.18 14.81
CA ALA A 183 12.80 -1.18 15.35
C ALA A 183 12.05 0.10 14.95
N GLU A 184 12.68 1.25 15.13
CA GLU A 184 12.07 2.51 14.73
C GLU A 184 11.85 2.60 13.21
N ILE A 185 12.77 2.13 12.36
CA ILE A 185 12.60 2.15 10.89
C ILE A 185 11.39 1.32 10.48
N LEU A 186 11.26 0.14 11.07
CA LEU A 186 10.19 -0.79 10.74
C LEU A 186 8.83 -0.37 11.31
N LYS A 187 8.79 0.43 12.39
CA LYS A 187 7.56 0.96 12.98
C LYS A 187 6.71 1.80 12.03
N GLY A 188 7.35 2.48 11.08
CA GLY A 188 6.68 3.28 10.03
C GLY A 188 6.36 2.50 8.76
N ALA A 189 6.64 1.19 8.72
CA ALA A 189 6.51 0.41 7.51
C ALA A 189 5.03 0.20 7.11
N SER A 190 4.77 0.29 5.82
CA SER A 190 3.45 0.06 5.23
C SER A 190 3.42 -1.24 4.46
N PHE A 191 2.39 -2.05 4.68
CA PHE A 191 2.19 -3.32 3.97
C PHE A 191 1.27 -3.12 2.77
N TYR A 192 1.76 -3.49 1.58
CA TYR A 192 1.00 -3.47 0.33
C TYR A 192 0.63 -4.88 -0.14
N GLY A 193 1.33 -5.90 0.35
CA GLY A 193 1.03 -7.32 0.14
C GLY A 193 1.64 -8.16 1.26
N GLY A 194 1.16 -9.39 1.49
CA GLY A 194 1.73 -10.28 2.50
C GLY A 194 0.73 -11.26 3.13
N PRO A 195 1.07 -11.86 4.28
CA PRO A 195 0.34 -12.97 4.90
C PRO A 195 -0.95 -12.48 5.59
N CYS A 196 -1.89 -11.95 4.82
CA CYS A 196 -3.26 -11.77 5.24
C CYS A 196 -4.09 -12.85 4.53
N GLU A 197 -4.67 -13.77 5.29
CA GLU A 197 -5.49 -14.84 4.71
C GLU A 197 -6.67 -14.29 3.91
N THR A 198 -7.28 -13.18 4.34
CA THR A 198 -8.30 -12.46 3.56
C THR A 198 -7.76 -12.00 2.20
N GLN A 199 -6.56 -11.40 2.14
CA GLN A 199 -5.96 -10.95 0.87
C GLN A 199 -5.66 -12.14 -0.04
N ARG A 200 -5.09 -13.21 0.53
CA ARG A 200 -4.77 -14.44 -0.20
C ARG A 200 -6.04 -15.09 -0.77
N THR A 201 -7.07 -15.32 0.04
CA THR A 201 -8.34 -15.90 -0.39
C THR A 201 -8.98 -15.05 -1.49
N ALA A 202 -8.97 -13.71 -1.35
CA ALA A 202 -9.53 -12.81 -2.36
C ALA A 202 -8.80 -12.96 -3.70
N ALA A 203 -7.47 -12.97 -3.69
CA ALA A 203 -6.67 -13.15 -4.89
C ALA A 203 -6.86 -14.52 -5.55
N GLU A 204 -6.77 -15.61 -4.79
CA GLU A 204 -6.96 -16.98 -5.28
C GLU A 204 -8.34 -17.20 -5.89
N GLN A 205 -9.36 -16.51 -5.35
CA GLN A 205 -10.74 -16.64 -5.79
C GLN A 205 -11.12 -15.64 -6.91
N GLY A 206 -10.20 -14.78 -7.34
CA GLY A 206 -10.44 -13.75 -8.34
C GLY A 206 -11.46 -12.70 -7.89
N VAL A 207 -11.48 -12.38 -6.59
CA VAL A 207 -12.44 -11.46 -5.98
C VAL A 207 -11.95 -10.03 -6.14
N ILE A 208 -12.81 -9.16 -6.67
CA ILE A 208 -12.55 -7.72 -6.79
C ILE A 208 -12.68 -7.08 -5.40
N THR A 209 -11.59 -6.46 -4.94
CA THR A 209 -11.51 -5.87 -3.60
C THR A 209 -11.21 -4.38 -3.58
N ASP A 210 -10.80 -3.79 -4.70
CA ASP A 210 -10.58 -2.35 -4.77
C ASP A 210 -11.90 -1.62 -5.02
N LEU A 211 -12.01 -0.44 -4.43
CA LEU A 211 -13.25 0.31 -4.41
C LEU A 211 -13.65 0.82 -5.81
N ASP A 212 -12.67 1.27 -6.59
CA ASP A 212 -12.94 1.95 -7.86
C ASP A 212 -13.38 0.92 -8.93
N THR A 213 -12.67 -0.20 -9.07
CA THR A 213 -13.06 -1.30 -9.97
C THR A 213 -14.39 -1.93 -9.54
N LEU A 214 -14.66 -2.02 -8.23
CA LEU A 214 -15.96 -2.48 -7.75
C LEU A 214 -17.08 -1.53 -8.18
N ARG A 215 -16.89 -0.21 -8.01
CA ARG A 215 -17.86 0.80 -8.46
C ARG A 215 -18.08 0.73 -9.96
N ASP A 216 -17.01 0.71 -10.75
CA ASP A 216 -17.07 0.60 -12.21
C ASP A 216 -17.79 -0.67 -12.65
N THR A 217 -17.55 -1.77 -11.95
CA THR A 217 -18.23 -3.04 -12.18
C THR A 217 -19.73 -2.92 -11.94
N LEU A 218 -20.16 -2.37 -10.81
CA LEU A 218 -21.57 -2.17 -10.50
C LEU A 218 -22.25 -1.22 -11.50
N VAL A 219 -21.59 -0.11 -11.85
CA VAL A 219 -22.07 0.85 -12.85
C VAL A 219 -22.25 0.16 -14.21
N ARG A 220 -21.26 -0.60 -14.66
CA ARG A 220 -21.32 -1.34 -15.92
C ARG A 220 -22.48 -2.33 -15.94
N MET A 221 -22.70 -3.07 -14.85
CA MET A 221 -23.77 -4.08 -14.77
C MET A 221 -25.17 -3.48 -14.87
N VAL A 222 -25.41 -2.27 -14.32
CA VAL A 222 -26.72 -1.59 -14.43
C VAL A 222 -26.80 -0.61 -15.59
N SER A 223 -25.78 -0.54 -16.45
CA SER A 223 -25.80 0.33 -17.63
C SER A 223 -26.55 -0.25 -18.82
N TYR A 224 -26.90 -1.54 -18.75
CA TYR A 224 -27.66 -2.24 -19.78
C TYR A 224 -28.91 -2.89 -19.17
N PRO A 225 -29.96 -3.18 -19.96
CA PRO A 225 -31.13 -3.90 -19.48
C PRO A 225 -30.72 -5.18 -18.73
N PRO A 226 -31.30 -5.47 -17.54
CA PRO A 226 -32.52 -4.87 -17.01
C PRO A 226 -32.33 -3.59 -16.16
N TYR A 227 -31.16 -2.93 -16.23
CA TYR A 227 -30.82 -1.71 -15.48
C TYR A 227 -30.87 -1.86 -13.95
N ARG A 228 -30.78 -3.10 -13.49
CA ARG A 228 -30.86 -3.45 -12.07
C ARG A 228 -30.15 -4.75 -11.78
N ILE A 229 -29.62 -4.85 -10.57
CA ILE A 229 -29.02 -6.07 -10.02
C ILE A 229 -29.36 -6.17 -8.54
N CYS A 230 -29.52 -7.38 -8.05
CA CYS A 230 -29.69 -7.67 -6.64
C CYS A 230 -29.00 -8.99 -6.33
N GLY A 231 -28.30 -9.07 -5.20
CA GLY A 231 -27.62 -10.28 -4.76
C GLY A 231 -27.49 -10.35 -3.24
N THR A 232 -27.49 -11.57 -2.73
CA THR A 232 -27.12 -11.85 -1.34
C THR A 232 -25.61 -11.67 -1.15
N LEU A 233 -25.24 -11.39 0.09
CA LEU A 233 -23.86 -11.32 0.52
C LEU A 233 -23.52 -12.58 1.29
N ASP A 234 -22.75 -13.45 0.66
CA ASP A 234 -22.44 -14.80 1.15
C ASP A 234 -21.00 -14.89 1.69
N ASN A 235 -20.66 -16.03 2.28
CA ASN A 235 -19.29 -16.32 2.74
C ASN A 235 -18.54 -17.13 1.68
N LEU A 236 -17.29 -16.77 1.42
CA LEU A 236 -16.37 -17.49 0.53
C LEU A 236 -15.03 -17.71 1.25
N GLY A 237 -14.84 -18.90 1.81
CA GLY A 237 -13.68 -19.19 2.66
C GLY A 237 -13.64 -18.26 3.86
N THR A 238 -12.56 -17.48 3.99
CA THR A 238 -12.40 -16.47 5.05
C THR A 238 -13.01 -15.10 4.72
N LEU A 239 -13.57 -14.94 3.52
CA LEU A 239 -14.24 -13.70 3.09
C LEU A 239 -15.71 -13.76 3.49
N SER A 240 -16.17 -12.82 4.30
CA SER A 240 -17.60 -12.64 4.58
C SER A 240 -18.17 -11.49 3.78
N ASN A 241 -19.43 -11.57 3.34
CA ASN A 241 -20.09 -10.53 2.55
C ASN A 241 -19.56 -10.40 1.11
N VAL A 242 -19.36 -11.52 0.44
CA VAL A 242 -19.04 -11.59 -0.99
C VAL A 242 -20.35 -11.50 -1.79
N LEU A 243 -20.42 -10.52 -2.68
CA LEU A 243 -21.47 -10.38 -3.67
C LEU A 243 -21.06 -11.13 -4.94
N THR A 244 -21.80 -12.17 -5.31
CA THR A 244 -21.57 -12.89 -6.57
C THR A 244 -22.59 -12.44 -7.61
N LEU A 245 -22.12 -11.86 -8.71
CA LEU A 245 -22.95 -11.40 -9.82
C LEU A 245 -22.41 -11.98 -11.13
N ALA A 246 -23.18 -12.88 -11.73
CA ALA A 246 -22.74 -13.67 -12.88
C ALA A 246 -21.39 -14.37 -12.59
N ASP A 247 -20.35 -14.06 -13.36
CA ASP A 247 -18.99 -14.59 -13.25
C ASP A 247 -18.08 -13.75 -12.34
N GLN A 248 -18.57 -12.62 -11.81
CA GLN A 248 -17.78 -11.70 -11.00
C GLN A 248 -18.10 -11.84 -9.51
N LYS A 249 -17.04 -11.84 -8.69
CA LYS A 249 -17.11 -11.84 -7.24
C LYS A 249 -16.60 -10.50 -6.73
N LEU A 250 -17.42 -9.78 -5.99
CA LEU A 250 -17.12 -8.49 -5.42
C LEU A 250 -17.10 -8.63 -3.91
N TRP A 251 -16.05 -8.16 -3.25
CA TRP A 251 -15.97 -8.23 -1.80
C TRP A 251 -15.45 -6.94 -1.20
N MET A 252 -16.13 -6.52 -0.14
CA MET A 252 -15.64 -5.54 0.79
C MET A 252 -16.06 -5.95 2.21
N PRO A 253 -15.27 -5.65 3.24
CA PRO A 253 -15.74 -5.80 4.61
C PRO A 253 -16.93 -4.85 4.84
N PRO A 254 -17.85 -5.15 5.79
CA PRO A 254 -19.08 -4.36 6.01
C PRO A 254 -18.88 -2.85 6.17
N ILE A 255 -17.77 -2.44 6.78
CA ILE A 255 -17.42 -1.03 6.94
C ILE A 255 -16.98 -0.39 5.61
N LEU A 256 -16.30 -1.14 4.74
CA LEU A 256 -15.99 -0.68 3.40
C LEU A 256 -17.21 -0.75 2.49
N TRP A 257 -18.14 -1.70 2.62
CA TRP A 257 -19.45 -1.61 1.96
C TRP A 257 -20.14 -0.30 2.33
N ARG A 258 -20.23 0.02 3.62
CA ARG A 258 -20.81 1.30 4.06
C ARG A 258 -20.05 2.52 3.52
N ARG A 259 -18.72 2.48 3.40
CA ARG A 259 -17.92 3.59 2.84
C ARG A 259 -18.01 3.69 1.31
N ALA A 260 -18.04 2.54 0.64
CA ALA A 260 -18.04 2.40 -0.80
C ALA A 260 -19.35 2.87 -1.40
N ILE A 261 -20.43 2.45 -0.76
CA ILE A 261 -21.77 2.96 -0.96
C ILE A 261 -21.72 4.40 -0.49
N GLY A 262 -21.37 4.65 0.77
CA GLY A 262 -21.50 5.97 1.36
C GLY A 262 -22.98 6.30 1.61
N GLY A 263 -23.24 7.57 1.89
CA GLY A 263 -24.60 8.09 1.87
C GLY A 263 -25.36 7.94 3.19
N LEU A 264 -26.68 7.89 3.07
CA LEU A 264 -27.60 7.98 4.20
C LEU A 264 -27.81 6.61 4.84
N HIS A 265 -27.62 6.56 6.15
CA HIS A 265 -27.90 5.38 6.96
C HIS A 265 -29.29 5.49 7.58
N HIS A 266 -30.12 4.48 7.32
CA HIS A 266 -31.50 4.37 7.77
C HIS A 266 -31.63 3.17 8.70
N THR A 267 -31.89 3.44 9.98
CA THR A 267 -32.23 2.40 10.96
C THR A 267 -33.73 2.28 11.03
N ILE A 268 -34.30 1.31 10.33
CA ILE A 268 -35.76 1.09 10.28
C ILE A 268 -36.23 0.36 11.55
N SER A 269 -35.42 -0.59 12.02
CA SER A 269 -35.61 -1.31 13.29
C SER A 269 -34.24 -1.78 13.82
N PRO A 270 -34.15 -2.33 15.04
CA PRO A 270 -32.90 -2.93 15.55
C PRO A 270 -32.36 -4.05 14.66
N THR A 271 -33.24 -4.73 13.92
CA THR A 271 -32.90 -5.86 13.05
C THR A 271 -32.82 -5.48 11.58
N LEU A 272 -33.23 -4.28 11.17
CA LEU A 272 -33.21 -3.84 9.76
C LEU A 272 -32.53 -2.48 9.61
N GLN A 273 -31.38 -2.51 8.95
CA GLN A 273 -30.57 -1.33 8.62
C GLN A 273 -30.36 -1.25 7.11
N ILE A 274 -30.48 -0.06 6.56
CA ILE A 274 -30.31 0.20 5.14
C ILE A 274 -29.36 1.37 4.97
N THR A 275 -28.34 1.19 4.13
CA THR A 275 -27.47 2.29 3.70
C THR A 275 -27.70 2.54 2.22
N SER A 276 -28.00 3.79 1.84
CA SER A 276 -28.33 4.16 0.47
C SER A 276 -27.41 5.25 -0.06
N GLN A 277 -26.96 5.11 -1.30
CA GLN A 277 -26.20 6.13 -2.02
C GLN A 277 -26.74 6.33 -3.43
N GLU A 278 -26.65 7.57 -3.91
CA GLU A 278 -26.86 7.93 -5.30
C GLU A 278 -25.55 8.31 -6.00
N TRP A 279 -25.37 7.82 -7.23
CA TRP A 279 -24.26 8.16 -8.13
C TRP A 279 -24.81 8.81 -9.39
N LYS A 280 -24.58 10.11 -9.55
CA LYS A 280 -24.96 10.84 -10.76
C LYS A 280 -24.10 10.38 -11.94
N GLN A 281 -24.74 10.14 -13.08
CA GLN A 281 -24.11 9.67 -14.29
C GLN A 281 -23.94 10.82 -15.31
N PRO A 282 -22.94 10.77 -16.20
CA PRO A 282 -22.71 11.83 -17.19
C PRO A 282 -23.88 12.06 -18.16
N ASP A 283 -24.72 11.05 -18.39
CA ASP A 283 -25.91 11.15 -19.24
C ASP A 283 -27.12 11.80 -18.53
N GLY A 284 -26.95 12.23 -17.28
CA GLY A 284 -28.01 12.78 -16.44
C GLY A 284 -28.80 11.72 -15.66
N GLY A 285 -28.54 10.43 -15.87
CA GLY A 285 -29.12 9.35 -15.08
C GLY A 285 -28.59 9.31 -13.64
N THR A 286 -29.24 8.53 -12.79
CA THR A 286 -28.77 8.29 -11.42
C THR A 286 -28.74 6.81 -11.13
N ILE A 287 -27.64 6.30 -10.58
CA ILE A 287 -27.56 4.94 -10.05
C ILE A 287 -27.80 5.01 -8.55
N ALA A 288 -28.83 4.32 -8.06
CA ALA A 288 -29.06 4.15 -6.63
C ALA A 288 -28.54 2.79 -6.17
N LEU A 289 -27.86 2.79 -5.05
CA LEU A 289 -27.22 1.64 -4.44
C LEU A 289 -27.74 1.49 -3.02
N TYR A 290 -28.15 0.28 -2.67
CA TYR A 290 -28.71 -0.07 -1.38
C TYR A 290 -27.95 -1.25 -0.79
N TYR A 291 -27.46 -1.09 0.43
CA TYR A 291 -26.94 -2.18 1.25
C TYR A 291 -27.85 -2.40 2.42
N VAL A 292 -28.38 -3.61 2.50
CA VAL A 292 -29.39 -4.00 3.45
C VAL A 292 -28.79 -5.02 4.39
N ILE A 293 -28.92 -4.77 5.69
CA ILE A 293 -28.68 -5.73 6.75
C ILE A 293 -30.02 -6.05 7.39
N ALA A 294 -30.42 -7.32 7.39
CA ALA A 294 -31.61 -7.80 8.07
C ALA A 294 -31.27 -9.03 8.94
N GLY A 295 -31.27 -8.85 10.25
CA GLY A 295 -30.81 -9.86 11.21
C GLY A 295 -29.36 -10.26 10.95
N LEU A 296 -29.14 -11.52 10.59
CA LEU A 296 -27.83 -12.09 10.25
C LEU A 296 -27.55 -12.13 8.74
N THR A 297 -28.47 -11.61 7.91
CA THR A 297 -28.34 -11.63 6.45
C THR A 297 -28.01 -10.25 5.93
N ALA A 298 -27.25 -10.20 4.84
CA ALA A 298 -26.97 -8.98 4.12
C ALA A 298 -27.19 -9.15 2.61
N ALA A 299 -27.55 -8.07 1.93
CA ALA A 299 -27.78 -8.05 0.49
C ALA A 299 -27.47 -6.67 -0.10
N VAL A 300 -27.15 -6.66 -1.38
CA VAL A 300 -26.95 -5.44 -2.17
C VAL A 300 -27.97 -5.38 -3.28
N ALA A 301 -28.53 -4.19 -3.49
CA ALA A 301 -29.39 -3.86 -4.62
C ALA A 301 -28.85 -2.62 -5.33
N VAL A 302 -28.77 -2.67 -6.65
CA VAL A 302 -28.35 -1.54 -7.49
C VAL A 302 -29.38 -1.34 -8.58
N ARG A 303 -29.80 -0.10 -8.81
CA ARG A 303 -30.75 0.27 -9.86
C ARG A 303 -30.32 1.54 -10.53
N ARG A 304 -30.39 1.57 -11.86
CA ARG A 304 -30.24 2.80 -12.65
C ARG A 304 -31.61 3.41 -12.91
N PHE A 305 -31.69 4.71 -12.66
CA PHE A 305 -32.80 5.59 -12.98
C PHE A 305 -32.42 6.43 -14.22
N PRO A 306 -33.30 6.54 -15.23
CA PRO A 306 -33.06 7.35 -16.40
C PRO A 306 -32.95 8.85 -16.06
N PRO A 307 -32.43 9.67 -16.99
CA PRO A 307 -32.34 11.12 -16.77
C PRO A 307 -33.70 11.74 -16.45
N GLY A 308 -33.74 12.54 -15.38
CA GLY A 308 -34.97 13.21 -14.91
C GLY A 308 -35.84 12.38 -13.96
N GLU A 309 -35.57 11.08 -13.79
CA GLU A 309 -36.24 10.26 -12.77
C GLU A 309 -35.50 10.35 -11.44
N MET A 310 -36.23 10.66 -10.36
CA MET A 310 -35.67 10.75 -9.02
C MET A 310 -35.58 9.35 -8.40
N PRO A 311 -34.43 8.96 -7.81
CA PRO A 311 -34.36 7.74 -7.04
C PRO A 311 -35.39 7.71 -5.92
N TYR A 312 -36.12 6.60 -5.79
CA TYR A 312 -37.05 6.39 -4.70
C TYR A 312 -36.92 4.97 -4.14
N ALA A 313 -37.11 4.84 -2.83
CA ALA A 313 -37.19 3.56 -2.13
C ALA A 313 -38.37 3.61 -1.15
N ARG A 314 -39.28 2.63 -1.25
CA ARG A 314 -40.45 2.56 -0.36
C ARG A 314 -40.06 1.89 0.95
N LEU A 315 -39.50 2.68 1.88
CA LEU A 315 -39.04 2.23 3.19
C LEU A 315 -40.18 2.04 4.21
N ASP A 316 -41.40 2.46 3.87
CA ASP A 316 -42.57 2.56 4.73
C ASP A 316 -43.49 1.34 4.70
N THR A 317 -43.10 0.26 4.02
CA THR A 317 -43.96 -0.92 3.94
C THR A 317 -44.03 -1.65 5.28
N ALA A 318 -45.25 -1.93 5.76
CA ALA A 318 -45.49 -2.72 6.97
C ALA A 318 -44.80 -4.10 6.92
N ALA A 319 -44.54 -4.60 5.71
CA ALA A 319 -43.79 -5.82 5.44
C ALA A 319 -42.40 -5.81 6.10
N PHE A 320 -41.71 -4.67 6.16
CA PHE A 320 -40.36 -4.55 6.74
C PHE A 320 -40.32 -4.60 8.27
N ARG A 321 -41.48 -4.58 8.93
CA ARG A 321 -41.58 -4.68 10.39
C ARG A 321 -41.81 -6.11 10.88
N SER A 322 -41.83 -7.09 9.98
CA SER A 322 -41.96 -8.50 10.34
C SER A 322 -40.61 -9.11 10.71
N ASP A 323 -40.58 -9.94 11.75
CA ASP A 323 -39.38 -10.67 12.20
C ASP A 323 -38.84 -11.67 11.16
N ARG A 324 -39.58 -11.94 10.08
CA ARG A 324 -39.21 -12.89 9.01
C ARG A 324 -38.57 -12.24 7.79
N VAL A 325 -38.33 -10.94 7.83
CA VAL A 325 -37.78 -10.20 6.68
C VAL A 325 -36.30 -10.53 6.51
N THR A 326 -35.92 -10.96 5.31
CA THR A 326 -34.52 -11.17 4.93
C THR A 326 -33.98 -9.98 4.16
N ALA A 327 -32.66 -9.79 4.17
CA ALA A 327 -32.02 -8.71 3.43
C ALA A 327 -32.28 -8.84 1.93
N ALA A 328 -32.31 -10.09 1.42
CA ALA A 328 -32.60 -10.39 0.02
C ALA A 328 -34.02 -9.98 -0.41
N THR A 329 -35.01 -10.13 0.49
CA THR A 329 -36.40 -9.73 0.22
C THR A 329 -36.51 -8.21 0.12
N VAL A 330 -35.88 -7.49 1.06
CA VAL A 330 -35.87 -6.03 1.07
C VAL A 330 -35.09 -5.47 -0.12
N ALA A 331 -33.90 -6.01 -0.41
CA ALA A 331 -33.09 -5.56 -1.54
C ALA A 331 -33.83 -5.76 -2.88
N ARG A 332 -34.51 -6.89 -3.08
CA ARG A 332 -35.35 -7.12 -4.28
C ARG A 332 -36.46 -6.07 -4.42
N SER A 333 -37.10 -5.70 -3.32
CA SER A 333 -38.16 -4.68 -3.35
C SER A 333 -37.66 -3.31 -3.83
N PHE A 334 -36.37 -2.97 -3.70
CA PHE A 334 -35.84 -1.70 -4.22
C PHE A 334 -35.58 -1.71 -5.72
N VAL A 335 -35.40 -2.89 -6.32
CA VAL A 335 -35.10 -3.02 -7.75
C VAL A 335 -36.32 -3.39 -8.60
N GLU A 336 -37.37 -3.94 -7.98
CA GLU A 336 -38.59 -4.41 -8.66
C GLU A 336 -39.68 -3.33 -8.83
N LEU A 337 -39.50 -2.14 -8.22
CA LEU A 337 -40.48 -1.05 -8.18
C LEU A 337 -40.73 -0.31 -9.50
#